data_AF-G4Q4I5-F1
#
_entry.id   AF-G4Q4I5-F1
#
_cell.length_a   1.000
_cell.length_b   1.000
_cell.length_c   1.000
_cell.angle_alpha   90.00
_cell.angle_beta   90.00
_cell.angle_gamma   90.00
#
_symmetry.space_group_name_H-M   'P 1'
#
loop_
_entity.id
_entity.type
_entity.pdbx_description
1 polymer ?
#
loop_
_entity_poly.entity_id
_entity_poly.type
_entity_poly.pdbx_seq_one_letter_code
_entity_poly.pdbx_strand_id
1 'polypeptide(L)'
;MASFLESILNAIGQASQDLTISLAAGSSVVTFPVLPSELMVSVNTNHGTVNINNYGEYLMKGRTGLKSLTLAGFFPAQDYPFAMMTLSPYTYIAELEAMRTGGEVCQLTVSDTPISMPCLISSFKFGEKDGSGDVYYELALTEYRYVTAAEPGKTDPATGLKKRPESFWQKMKKNITYYPGDSIGNVVGRAIGKSVTLNKEQFSKFQVYRSIIRSGGLSPGDIIRLTTMNLKRNDENVPVGKDK
;
A
#
# COMPACT_ATOMS: atom_id res chain seq x y z
N MET A 1 -5.95 30.57 41.58
CA MET A 1 -5.12 29.34 41.59
C MET A 1 -5.21 28.74 40.20
N ALA A 2 -4.25 29.06 39.32
CA ALA A 2 -4.23 28.52 37.96
C ALA A 2 -4.04 27.00 38.06
N SER A 3 -4.99 26.26 37.48
CA SER A 3 -5.07 24.81 37.58
C SER A 3 -3.91 24.16 36.84
N PHE A 4 -3.35 23.11 37.43
CA PHE A 4 -2.25 22.27 36.91
C PHE A 4 -2.47 21.74 35.48
N LEU A 5 -3.71 21.81 34.98
CA LEU A 5 -4.10 21.50 33.60
C LEU A 5 -3.66 22.59 32.60
N GLU A 6 -3.69 23.87 32.99
CA GLU A 6 -3.23 24.98 32.14
C GLU A 6 -1.71 24.98 31.95
N SER A 7 -0.95 24.54 32.96
CA SER A 7 0.51 24.41 32.84
C SER A 7 0.92 23.22 31.97
N ILE A 8 0.14 22.13 31.98
CA ILE A 8 0.36 20.99 31.07
C ILE A 8 -0.04 21.36 29.63
N LEU A 9 -1.11 22.13 29.45
CA LEU A 9 -1.54 22.60 28.13
C LEU A 9 -0.52 23.56 27.49
N ASN A 10 0.05 24.48 28.29
CA ASN A 10 1.13 25.35 27.85
C ASN A 10 2.45 24.60 27.58
N ALA A 11 2.72 23.51 28.30
CA ALA A 11 3.93 22.69 28.12
C ALA A 11 3.90 21.78 26.88
N ILE A 12 2.72 21.56 26.28
CA ILE A 12 2.56 20.84 25.00
C ILE A 12 2.67 21.80 23.80
N GLY A 13 2.86 23.11 24.03
CA GLY A 13 3.29 24.04 22.99
C GLY A 13 2.21 24.35 21.94
N GLN A 14 0.94 24.34 22.32
CA GLN A 14 -0.12 24.97 21.54
C GLN A 14 -0.93 25.88 22.45
N ALA A 15 -0.77 27.19 22.23
CA ALA A 15 -1.69 28.20 22.72
C ALA A 15 -3.13 27.81 22.35
N SER A 16 -4.11 28.21 23.16
CA SER A 16 -5.53 28.08 22.85
C SER A 16 -5.84 28.67 21.47
N GLN A 17 -5.84 27.82 20.45
CA GLN A 17 -6.36 28.10 19.12
C GLN A 17 -7.55 27.16 18.91
N ASP A 18 -8.58 27.68 18.25
CA ASP A 18 -9.87 27.02 18.07
C ASP A 18 -9.70 25.71 17.30
N LEU A 19 -9.49 24.62 18.04
CA LEU A 19 -9.44 23.27 17.48
C LEU A 19 -10.78 23.00 16.82
N THR A 20 -10.76 22.83 15.49
CA THR A 20 -11.94 22.52 14.69
C THR A 20 -11.76 21.19 14.00
N ILE A 21 -12.80 20.37 14.02
CA ILE A 21 -12.84 19.07 13.33
C ILE A 21 -13.86 19.21 12.22
N SER A 22 -13.44 18.95 10.99
CA SER A 22 -14.30 19.02 9.81
C SER A 22 -14.20 17.76 8.97
N LEU A 23 -15.34 17.38 8.40
CA LEU A 23 -15.47 16.32 7.42
C LEU A 23 -16.00 16.92 6.12
N ALA A 24 -15.22 16.86 5.06
CA ALA A 24 -15.61 17.37 3.75
C ALA A 24 -15.85 16.24 2.75
N ALA A 25 -16.92 16.30 1.97
CA ALA A 25 -17.18 15.40 0.85
C ALA A 25 -17.70 16.24 -0.33
N GLY A 26 -16.92 16.29 -1.41
CA GLY A 26 -17.24 17.10 -2.59
C GLY A 26 -17.41 18.58 -2.25
N SER A 27 -18.64 19.07 -2.40
CA SER A 27 -19.03 20.45 -2.06
C SER A 27 -19.54 20.65 -0.63
N SER A 28 -19.84 19.56 0.08
CA SER A 28 -20.42 19.61 1.42
C SER A 28 -19.33 19.53 2.49
N VAL A 29 -19.43 20.38 3.52
CA VAL A 29 -18.49 20.40 4.64
C VAL A 29 -19.28 20.43 5.93
N VAL A 30 -19.07 19.41 6.76
CA VAL A 30 -19.63 19.31 8.10
C VAL A 30 -18.52 19.66 9.11
N THR A 31 -18.68 20.76 9.82
CA THR A 31 -17.83 21.09 10.98
C THR A 31 -18.53 20.61 12.24
N PHE A 32 -17.85 19.79 13.04
CA PHE A 32 -18.43 19.25 14.26
C PHE A 32 -18.53 20.36 15.32
N PRO A 33 -19.72 20.62 15.88
CA PRO A 33 -19.96 21.75 16.78
C PRO A 33 -19.35 21.55 18.16
N VAL A 34 -19.21 20.30 18.60
CA VAL A 34 -18.64 19.92 19.89
C VAL A 34 -17.46 19.00 19.65
N LEU A 35 -16.34 19.32 20.31
CA LEU A 35 -15.15 18.48 20.27
C LEU A 35 -15.40 17.15 20.97
N PRO A 36 -15.01 16.02 20.37
CA PRO A 36 -15.12 14.71 21.00
C PRO A 36 -14.21 14.64 22.23
N SER A 37 -14.62 13.87 23.23
CA SER A 37 -13.83 13.68 24.45
C SER A 37 -12.48 12.97 24.21
N GLU A 38 -12.37 12.25 23.10
CA GLU A 38 -11.21 11.45 22.75
C GLU A 38 -11.01 11.40 21.23
N LEU A 39 -9.76 11.53 20.79
CA LEU A 39 -9.35 11.39 19.40
C LEU A 39 -8.25 10.31 19.30
N MET A 40 -8.67 9.09 18.96
CA MET A 40 -7.75 7.95 18.81
C MET A 40 -7.73 7.41 17.39
N VAL A 41 -6.56 7.49 16.75
CA VAL A 41 -6.31 6.88 15.44
C VAL A 41 -5.61 5.54 15.63
N SER A 42 -6.28 4.46 15.22
CA SER A 42 -5.74 3.10 15.26
C SER A 42 -5.17 2.71 13.91
N VAL A 43 -3.92 2.22 13.89
CA VAL A 43 -3.21 1.76 12.69
C VAL A 43 -2.61 0.39 12.96
N ASN A 44 -3.03 -0.61 12.20
CA ASN A 44 -2.45 -1.95 12.28
C ASN A 44 -1.46 -2.18 11.12
N THR A 45 -0.44 -3.01 11.33
CA THR A 45 0.46 -3.47 10.26
C THR A 45 0.30 -4.97 10.08
N ASN A 46 0.06 -5.40 8.85
CA ASN A 46 -0.19 -6.80 8.54
C ASN A 46 1.14 -7.55 8.42
N HIS A 47 1.72 -7.97 9.54
CA HIS A 47 2.92 -8.82 9.57
C HIS A 47 2.58 -10.29 9.27
N GLY A 48 3.45 -10.98 8.55
CA GLY A 48 3.37 -12.44 8.39
C GLY A 48 4.44 -13.13 9.22
N THR A 49 4.17 -14.32 9.74
CA THR A 49 5.18 -15.13 10.43
C THR A 49 5.50 -16.38 9.62
N VAL A 50 6.78 -16.73 9.53
CA VAL A 50 7.24 -17.95 8.88
C VAL A 50 8.15 -18.69 9.85
N ASN A 51 7.82 -19.95 10.11
CA ASN A 51 8.65 -20.83 10.91
C ASN A 51 9.68 -21.53 10.02
N ILE A 52 10.96 -21.38 10.37
CA ILE A 52 12.07 -22.07 9.71
C ILE A 52 12.60 -23.11 10.70
N ASN A 53 12.50 -24.39 10.36
CA ASN A 53 12.84 -25.52 11.25
C ASN A 53 14.17 -25.38 12.01
N ASN A 54 15.19 -24.76 11.39
CA ASN A 54 16.53 -24.64 11.97
C ASN A 54 16.80 -23.29 12.67
N TYR A 55 15.90 -22.32 12.52
CA TYR A 55 16.12 -20.94 12.99
C TYR A 55 14.93 -20.34 13.75
N GLY A 56 13.84 -21.11 13.95
CA GLY A 56 12.65 -20.66 14.67
C GLY A 56 11.74 -19.76 13.85
N GLU A 57 10.94 -18.94 14.53
CA GLU A 57 9.96 -18.05 13.90
C GLU A 57 10.58 -16.73 13.45
N TYR A 58 10.35 -16.39 12.18
CA TYR A 58 10.73 -15.11 11.58
C TYR A 58 9.50 -14.26 11.29
N LEU A 59 9.55 -13.00 11.69
CA LEU A 59 8.55 -12.00 11.35
C LEU A 59 8.87 -11.39 9.97
N MET A 60 8.06 -11.73 8.98
CA MET A 60 8.04 -11.06 7.69
C MET A 60 7.29 -9.73 7.82
N LYS A 61 8.02 -8.63 7.61
CA LYS A 61 7.44 -7.28 7.56
C LYS A 61 6.44 -7.18 6.41
N GLY A 62 5.15 -7.12 6.71
CA GLY A 62 4.15 -6.77 5.71
C GLY A 62 3.85 -5.29 5.68
N ARG A 63 2.75 -4.94 5.01
CA ARG A 63 2.38 -3.54 4.74
C ARG A 63 1.46 -3.01 5.84
N THR A 64 1.49 -1.69 6.01
CA THR A 64 0.55 -1.00 6.90
C THR A 64 -0.89 -1.19 6.39
N GLY A 65 -1.77 -1.53 7.31
CA GLY A 65 -3.21 -1.59 7.12
C GLY A 65 -3.81 -0.20 6.90
N LEU A 66 -5.14 -0.13 6.92
CA LEU A 66 -5.87 1.13 6.86
C LEU A 66 -5.95 1.73 8.27
N LYS A 67 -5.82 3.05 8.37
CA LYS A 67 -6.11 3.74 9.63
C LYS A 67 -7.60 3.69 9.92
N SER A 68 -7.97 3.60 11.19
CA SER A 68 -9.35 3.67 11.65
C SER A 68 -9.45 4.70 12.78
N LEU A 69 -10.56 5.43 12.80
CA LEU A 69 -10.84 6.47 13.79
C LEU A 69 -12.30 6.38 14.18
N THR A 70 -12.60 6.51 15.47
CA THR A 70 -13.97 6.62 15.96
C THR A 70 -14.14 7.99 16.61
N LEU A 71 -15.13 8.74 16.15
CA LEU A 71 -15.55 10.01 16.73
C LEU A 71 -16.85 9.78 17.49
N ALA A 72 -16.90 10.22 18.74
CA ALA A 72 -18.11 10.14 19.55
C ALA A 72 -18.37 11.50 20.20
N GLY A 73 -19.62 11.93 20.19
CA GLY A 73 -20.01 13.22 20.70
C GLY A 73 -21.52 13.43 20.62
N PHE A 74 -21.94 14.70 20.60
CA PHE A 74 -23.32 15.05 20.39
C PHE A 74 -23.45 16.32 19.54
N PHE A 75 -24.57 16.43 18.84
CA PHE A 75 -25.00 17.63 18.16
C PHE A 75 -25.97 18.39 19.07
N PRO A 76 -25.61 19.62 19.49
CA PRO A 76 -26.40 20.38 20.44
C PRO A 76 -27.66 20.97 19.79
N ALA A 77 -28.80 20.83 20.47
CA ALA A 77 -30.05 21.52 20.13
C ALA A 77 -30.15 22.89 20.80
N GLN A 78 -29.43 23.08 21.90
CA GLN A 78 -29.41 24.32 22.67
C GLN A 78 -28.06 25.02 22.57
N ASP A 79 -28.06 26.32 22.89
CA ASP A 79 -26.85 27.13 22.85
C ASP A 79 -25.95 26.84 24.05
N TYR A 80 -24.83 26.14 23.77
CA TYR A 80 -23.81 25.83 24.75
C TYR A 80 -22.59 26.72 24.54
N PRO A 81 -21.99 27.28 25.61
CA PRO A 81 -20.80 28.15 25.48
C PRO A 81 -19.58 27.47 24.84
N PHE A 82 -19.51 26.14 24.91
CA PHE A 82 -18.42 25.33 24.36
C PHE A 82 -18.73 24.79 22.95
N ALA A 83 -19.94 25.03 22.43
CA ALA A 83 -20.36 24.53 21.14
C ALA A 83 -20.35 25.64 20.08
N MET A 84 -19.73 25.37 18.94
CA MET A 84 -19.88 26.20 17.75
C MET A 84 -21.13 25.76 16.98
N MET A 85 -22.31 26.15 17.45
CA MET A 85 -23.55 25.85 16.74
C MET A 85 -23.64 26.61 15.43
N THR A 86 -23.71 25.85 14.33
CA THR A 86 -23.95 26.41 12.99
C THR A 86 -25.29 25.94 12.42
N LEU A 87 -25.73 24.74 12.77
CA LEU A 87 -26.89 24.07 12.19
C LEU A 87 -27.70 23.31 13.26
N SER A 88 -28.91 22.87 12.91
CA SER A 88 -29.72 22.02 13.78
C SER A 88 -29.13 20.60 13.92
N PRO A 89 -29.40 19.87 15.02
CA PRO A 89 -28.87 18.51 15.21
C PRO A 89 -29.20 17.56 14.06
N TYR A 90 -30.46 17.55 13.61
CA TYR A 90 -30.93 16.66 12.55
C TYR A 90 -30.40 17.02 11.16
N THR A 91 -30.04 18.30 10.92
CA THR A 91 -29.39 18.68 9.66
C THR A 91 -27.97 18.13 9.57
N TYR A 92 -27.21 18.07 10.67
CA TYR A 92 -25.91 17.41 10.68
C TYR A 92 -26.01 15.92 10.36
N ILE A 93 -27.03 15.25 10.91
CA ILE A 93 -27.29 13.82 10.67
C ILE A 93 -27.62 13.59 9.20
N ALA A 94 -28.48 14.43 8.62
CA ALA A 94 -28.85 14.32 7.20
C ALA A 94 -27.64 14.53 6.27
N GLU A 95 -26.77 15.50 6.57
CA GLU A 95 -25.55 15.72 5.79
C GLU A 95 -24.57 14.55 5.93
N LEU A 96 -24.34 14.04 7.15
CA LEU A 96 -23.49 12.87 7.36
C LEU A 96 -24.05 11.60 6.70
N GLU A 97 -25.37 11.44 6.68
CA GLU A 97 -26.02 10.34 5.96
C GLU A 97 -25.88 10.48 4.44
N ALA A 98 -26.00 11.71 3.92
CA ALA A 98 -25.73 12.01 2.52
C ALA A 98 -24.27 11.74 2.16
N MET A 99 -23.30 12.11 3.01
CA MET A 99 -21.88 11.80 2.80
C MET A 99 -21.62 10.28 2.81
N ARG A 100 -22.29 9.54 3.71
CA ARG A 100 -22.17 8.07 3.79
C ARG A 100 -22.71 7.37 2.54
N THR A 101 -23.79 7.91 1.95
CA THR A 101 -24.46 7.31 0.79
C THR A 101 -23.98 7.87 -0.55
N GLY A 102 -23.35 9.04 -0.55
CA GLY A 102 -22.99 9.82 -1.75
C GLY A 102 -21.86 9.25 -2.59
N GLY A 103 -21.22 8.15 -2.18
CA GLY A 103 -20.15 7.47 -2.96
C GLY A 103 -18.85 8.26 -3.10
N GLU A 104 -18.80 9.51 -2.64
CA GLU A 104 -17.62 10.35 -2.61
C GLU A 104 -16.72 10.02 -1.41
N VAL A 105 -15.42 10.24 -1.60
CA VAL A 105 -14.43 10.06 -0.53
C VAL A 105 -14.44 11.29 0.36
N CYS A 106 -14.59 11.09 1.67
CA CYS A 106 -14.57 12.16 2.64
C CYS A 106 -13.13 12.53 3.00
N GLN A 107 -12.84 13.80 3.26
CA GLN A 107 -11.59 14.27 3.82
C GLN A 107 -11.82 14.71 5.26
N LEU A 108 -11.21 14.00 6.21
CA LEU A 108 -11.18 14.43 7.60
C LEU A 108 -10.01 15.39 7.81
N THR A 109 -10.28 16.53 8.43
CA THR A 109 -9.26 17.50 8.84
C THR A 109 -9.52 17.95 10.28
N VAL A 110 -8.51 17.78 11.12
CA VAL A 110 -8.46 18.32 12.47
C VAL A 110 -7.45 19.45 12.49
N SER A 111 -7.91 20.68 12.73
CA SER A 111 -7.06 21.87 12.78
C SER A 111 -5.96 21.71 13.85
N ASP A 112 -4.80 22.34 13.64
CA ASP A 112 -3.63 22.31 14.54
C ASP A 112 -3.05 20.93 14.89
N THR A 113 -3.51 19.86 14.23
CA THR A 113 -2.96 18.51 14.37
C THR A 113 -2.53 17.94 13.02
N PRO A 114 -1.57 16.99 12.99
CA PRO A 114 -1.21 16.29 11.76
C PRO A 114 -2.27 15.27 11.32
N ILE A 115 -3.46 15.26 11.94
CA ILE A 115 -4.55 14.33 11.64
C ILE A 115 -5.36 14.89 10.47
N SER A 116 -4.88 14.60 9.26
CA SER A 116 -5.66 14.76 8.05
C SER A 116 -5.57 13.48 7.21
N MET A 117 -6.72 12.92 6.85
CA MET A 117 -6.75 11.72 6.02
C MET A 117 -8.03 11.63 5.15
N PRO A 118 -7.89 11.13 3.92
CA PRO A 118 -9.04 10.67 3.15
C PRO A 118 -9.64 9.45 3.85
N CYS A 119 -10.95 9.41 3.98
CA CYS A 119 -11.68 8.39 4.72
C CYS A 119 -13.07 8.15 4.14
N LEU A 120 -13.65 7.02 4.53
CA LEU A 120 -15.05 6.67 4.30
C LEU A 120 -15.72 6.40 5.65
N ILE A 121 -17.01 6.71 5.72
CA ILE A 121 -17.85 6.42 6.88
C ILE A 121 -18.17 4.92 6.88
N SER A 122 -17.59 4.17 7.82
CA SER A 122 -17.81 2.71 7.93
C SER A 122 -19.04 2.38 8.76
N SER A 123 -19.30 3.14 9.83
CA SER A 123 -20.54 3.03 10.60
C SER A 123 -20.93 4.38 11.18
N PHE A 124 -22.23 4.62 11.22
CA PHE A 124 -22.80 5.82 11.82
C PHE A 124 -23.99 5.42 12.68
N LYS A 125 -23.94 5.75 13.97
CA LYS A 125 -25.02 5.56 14.93
C LYS A 125 -25.37 6.90 15.52
N PHE A 126 -26.65 7.17 15.71
CA PHE A 126 -27.12 8.38 16.36
C PHE A 126 -28.41 8.13 17.15
N GLY A 127 -28.68 8.98 18.13
CA GLY A 127 -29.90 8.92 18.93
C GLY A 127 -29.95 9.95 20.07
N GLU A 128 -31.14 10.25 20.54
CA GLU A 128 -31.38 11.12 21.70
C GLU A 128 -31.34 10.30 22.99
N LYS A 129 -30.91 10.90 24.10
CA LYS A 129 -30.80 10.21 25.41
C LYS A 129 -31.63 10.80 26.54
N ASP A 130 -31.80 12.11 26.59
CA ASP A 130 -32.27 12.80 27.81
C ASP A 130 -33.37 13.85 27.56
N GLY A 131 -34.04 13.79 26.39
CA GLY A 131 -35.11 14.75 26.05
C GLY A 131 -34.66 16.22 25.93
N SER A 132 -33.35 16.50 26.02
CA SER A 132 -32.77 17.84 25.81
C SER A 132 -32.86 18.32 24.36
N GLY A 133 -33.18 17.40 23.44
CA GLY A 133 -33.13 17.58 21.99
C GLY A 133 -31.74 17.33 21.39
N ASP A 134 -30.72 17.11 22.22
CA ASP A 134 -29.37 16.84 21.73
C ASP A 134 -29.27 15.42 21.16
N VAL A 135 -28.61 15.32 20.01
CA VAL A 135 -28.45 14.03 19.33
C VAL A 135 -27.03 13.53 19.51
N TYR A 136 -26.87 12.44 20.24
CA TYR A 136 -25.59 11.77 20.41
C TYR A 136 -25.25 10.99 19.16
N TYR A 137 -23.97 10.96 18.80
CA TYR A 137 -23.49 10.21 17.64
C TYR A 137 -22.22 9.42 17.95
N GLU A 138 -22.05 8.33 17.20
CA GLU A 138 -20.84 7.53 17.11
C GLU A 138 -20.56 7.29 15.62
N LEU A 139 -19.45 7.87 15.15
CA LEU A 139 -19.03 7.85 13.75
C LEU A 139 -17.70 7.12 13.63
N ALA A 140 -17.72 5.96 12.98
CA ALA A 140 -16.49 5.23 12.64
C ALA A 140 -16.06 5.59 11.22
N LEU A 141 -14.80 5.99 11.09
CA LEU A 141 -14.14 6.39 9.86
C LEU A 141 -13.00 5.40 9.56
N THR A 142 -12.91 4.98 8.30
CA THR A 142 -11.81 4.13 7.80
C THR A 142 -11.05 4.87 6.71
N GLU A 143 -9.72 4.85 6.77
CA GLU A 143 -8.84 5.47 5.77
C GLU A 143 -9.14 4.94 4.37
N TYR A 144 -9.31 5.85 3.42
CA TYR A 144 -9.42 5.53 2.01
C TYR A 144 -8.07 5.71 1.32
N ARG A 145 -7.54 4.65 0.72
CA ARG A 145 -6.25 4.69 0.01
C ARG A 145 -6.50 4.68 -1.50
N TYR A 146 -6.13 5.76 -2.16
CA TYR A 146 -6.15 5.83 -3.62
C TYR A 146 -5.21 4.77 -4.22
N VAL A 147 -5.76 3.89 -5.06
CA VAL A 147 -4.97 2.95 -5.83
C VAL A 147 -4.46 3.68 -7.06
N THR A 148 -3.29 4.31 -6.96
CA THR A 148 -2.57 4.73 -8.16
C THR A 148 -2.03 3.48 -8.83
N ALA A 149 -2.38 3.26 -10.10
CA ALA A 149 -1.75 2.21 -10.89
C ALA A 149 -0.24 2.45 -10.83
N ALA A 150 0.52 1.43 -10.42
CA ALA A 150 1.98 1.54 -10.37
C ALA A 150 2.46 2.02 -11.75
N GLU A 151 3.19 3.12 -11.77
CA GLU A 151 3.71 3.65 -13.02
C GLU A 151 4.47 2.54 -13.76
N PRO A 152 4.16 2.29 -15.05
CA PRO A 152 4.87 1.29 -15.81
C PRO A 152 6.30 1.79 -16.06
N GLY A 153 7.23 1.29 -15.24
CA GLY A 153 8.65 1.22 -15.54
C GLY A 153 9.49 2.39 -15.03
N LYS A 154 10.66 2.05 -14.48
CA LYS A 154 11.77 2.98 -14.28
C LYS A 154 12.10 3.65 -15.63
N THR A 155 12.19 4.98 -15.65
CA THR A 155 12.70 5.73 -16.79
C THR A 155 14.17 5.41 -17.01
N ASP A 156 14.59 5.30 -18.27
CA ASP A 156 16.00 5.02 -18.59
C ASP A 156 16.80 6.33 -18.45
N PRO A 157 17.85 6.40 -17.60
CA PRO A 157 18.55 7.65 -17.29
C PRO A 157 19.22 8.30 -18.51
N ALA A 158 19.45 7.54 -19.59
CA ALA A 158 20.02 8.06 -20.84
C ALA A 158 18.99 8.66 -21.81
N THR A 159 17.72 8.29 -21.72
CA THR A 159 16.70 8.70 -22.72
C THR A 159 15.49 9.41 -22.13
N GLY A 160 15.30 9.36 -20.81
CA GLY A 160 14.15 9.99 -20.13
C GLY A 160 12.79 9.37 -20.45
N LEU A 161 12.73 8.36 -21.34
CA LEU A 161 11.51 7.71 -21.76
C LEU A 161 11.18 6.50 -20.88
N LYS A 162 9.88 6.25 -20.69
CA LYS A 162 9.38 5.04 -20.01
C LYS A 162 9.74 3.81 -20.85
N LYS A 163 10.30 2.78 -20.22
CA LYS A 163 10.54 1.49 -20.91
C LYS A 163 9.22 0.92 -21.39
N ARG A 164 9.11 0.69 -22.70
CA ARG A 164 7.97 0.00 -23.30
C ARG A 164 7.76 -1.33 -22.55
N PRO A 165 6.52 -1.67 -22.16
CA PRO A 165 6.26 -2.96 -21.53
C PRO A 165 6.74 -4.07 -22.48
N GLU A 166 7.69 -4.89 -22.01
CA GLU A 166 8.17 -6.05 -22.76
C GLU A 166 6.97 -6.97 -23.03
N SER A 167 6.72 -7.28 -24.29
CA SER A 167 5.71 -8.29 -24.65
C SER A 167 6.04 -9.63 -24.00
N PHE A 168 5.03 -10.46 -23.73
CA PHE A 168 5.24 -11.82 -23.22
C PHE A 168 6.27 -12.60 -24.06
N TRP A 169 6.21 -12.44 -25.38
CA TRP A 169 7.16 -13.04 -26.31
C TRP A 169 8.58 -12.48 -26.22
N GLN A 170 8.78 -11.20 -25.86
CA GLN A 170 10.10 -10.63 -25.59
C GLN A 170 10.70 -11.13 -24.28
N LYS A 171 9.88 -11.29 -23.22
CA LYS A 171 10.34 -11.88 -21.95
C LYS A 171 10.82 -13.33 -22.15
N MET A 172 10.11 -14.09 -22.99
CA MET A 172 10.44 -15.48 -23.35
C MET A 172 11.58 -15.62 -24.38
N LYS A 173 12.02 -14.51 -24.99
CA LYS A 173 13.10 -14.46 -25.99
C LYS A 173 14.36 -13.75 -25.45
N LYS A 174 14.60 -13.77 -24.13
CA LYS A 174 15.85 -13.21 -23.57
C LYS A 174 17.04 -14.09 -23.96
N ASN A 175 17.56 -13.81 -25.14
CA ASN A 175 18.76 -14.37 -25.70
C ASN A 175 19.98 -13.89 -24.91
N ILE A 176 20.94 -14.79 -24.67
CA ILE A 176 22.22 -14.42 -24.08
C ILE A 176 23.32 -14.69 -25.08
N THR A 177 23.98 -13.61 -25.48
CA THR A 177 25.13 -13.66 -26.37
C THR A 177 26.40 -13.96 -25.59
N TYR A 178 27.25 -14.81 -26.15
CA TYR A 178 28.59 -15.08 -25.64
C TYR A 178 29.57 -14.02 -26.15
N TYR A 179 30.25 -13.31 -25.24
CA TYR A 179 31.21 -12.26 -25.56
C TYR A 179 32.66 -12.73 -25.34
N PRO A 180 33.64 -12.18 -26.08
CA PRO A 180 35.07 -12.46 -25.83
C PRO A 180 35.47 -12.15 -24.39
N GLY A 181 36.14 -13.09 -23.72
CA GLY A 181 36.58 -12.97 -22.32
C GLY A 181 35.56 -13.44 -21.27
N ASP A 182 34.35 -13.84 -21.68
CA ASP A 182 33.36 -14.41 -20.76
C ASP A 182 33.58 -15.92 -20.56
N SER A 183 33.29 -16.43 -19.37
CA SER A 183 33.37 -17.87 -19.12
C SER A 183 32.05 -18.54 -19.53
N ILE A 184 32.12 -19.74 -20.13
CA ILE A 184 30.94 -20.52 -20.49
C ILE A 184 30.01 -20.71 -19.28
N GLY A 185 30.58 -20.90 -18.08
CA GLY A 185 29.83 -21.04 -16.83
C GLY A 185 29.06 -19.78 -16.41
N ASN A 186 29.61 -18.60 -16.67
CA ASN A 186 28.94 -17.32 -16.44
C ASN A 186 27.81 -17.10 -17.44
N VAL A 187 28.02 -17.40 -18.71
CA VAL A 187 27.00 -17.26 -19.76
C VAL A 187 25.81 -18.19 -19.50
N VAL A 188 26.09 -19.46 -19.14
CA VAL A 188 25.06 -20.42 -18.72
C VAL A 188 24.37 -19.99 -17.43
N GLY A 189 25.11 -19.50 -16.44
CA GLY A 189 24.55 -18.98 -15.20
C GLY A 189 23.59 -17.81 -15.42
N ARG A 190 23.94 -16.89 -16.31
CA ARG A 190 23.05 -15.80 -16.73
C ARG A 190 21.82 -16.33 -17.48
N ALA A 191 21.97 -17.38 -18.29
CA ALA A 191 20.86 -17.95 -19.07
C ALA A 191 19.80 -18.54 -18.14
N ILE A 192 20.25 -19.27 -17.12
CA ILE A 192 19.39 -19.88 -16.11
C ILE A 192 18.79 -18.81 -15.18
N GLY A 193 19.59 -17.81 -14.77
CA GLY A 193 19.10 -16.70 -13.95
C GLY A 193 18.04 -15.84 -14.65
N LYS A 194 18.07 -15.75 -15.99
CA LYS A 194 17.07 -15.04 -16.80
C LYS A 194 15.87 -15.91 -17.18
N SER A 195 16.00 -17.25 -17.19
CA SER A 195 14.86 -18.15 -17.40
C SER A 195 14.01 -18.20 -16.14
N VAL A 196 12.96 -17.39 -16.09
CA VAL A 196 11.98 -17.42 -15.01
C VAL A 196 11.20 -18.74 -15.11
N THR A 197 11.28 -19.62 -14.11
CA THR A 197 10.22 -20.58 -13.72
C THR A 197 10.63 -21.39 -12.50
N LEU A 198 9.97 -21.15 -11.36
CA LEU A 198 10.21 -21.78 -10.05
C LEU A 198 9.76 -23.25 -9.94
N ASN A 199 10.00 -24.10 -10.95
CA ASN A 199 9.55 -25.49 -10.95
C ASN A 199 10.72 -26.48 -10.82
N LYS A 200 10.48 -27.62 -10.16
CA LYS A 200 11.46 -28.71 -9.94
C LYS A 200 11.93 -29.42 -11.23
N GLU A 201 11.40 -29.04 -12.39
CA GLU A 201 11.73 -29.63 -13.70
C GLU A 201 12.86 -28.88 -14.45
N GLN A 202 13.50 -27.90 -13.82
CA GLN A 202 14.58 -27.13 -14.43
C GLN A 202 15.85 -27.97 -14.66
N PHE A 203 16.53 -27.70 -15.78
CA PHE A 203 17.89 -28.17 -15.98
C PHE A 203 18.82 -27.51 -14.97
N SER A 204 19.58 -28.32 -14.22
CA SER A 204 20.62 -27.80 -13.33
C SER A 204 21.67 -27.02 -14.13
N LYS A 205 22.25 -25.98 -13.52
CA LYS A 205 23.36 -25.20 -14.12
C LYS A 205 24.48 -26.11 -14.64
N PHE A 206 24.77 -27.18 -13.92
CA PHE A 206 25.78 -28.13 -14.32
C PHE A 206 25.36 -29.03 -15.49
N GLN A 207 24.08 -29.39 -15.60
CA GLN A 207 23.57 -30.19 -16.72
C GLN A 207 23.62 -29.39 -18.02
N VAL A 208 23.16 -28.12 -17.98
CA VAL A 208 23.24 -27.21 -19.12
C VAL A 208 24.70 -26.97 -19.51
N TYR A 209 25.56 -26.67 -18.54
CA TYR A 209 26.99 -26.48 -18.78
C TYR A 209 27.66 -27.70 -19.42
N ARG A 210 27.41 -28.91 -18.89
CA ARG A 210 27.93 -30.17 -19.45
C ARG A 210 27.43 -30.42 -20.87
N SER A 211 26.14 -30.17 -21.14
CA SER A 211 25.57 -30.37 -22.48
C SER A 211 26.24 -29.47 -23.52
N ILE A 212 26.49 -28.20 -23.17
CA ILE A 212 27.14 -27.23 -24.06
C ILE A 212 28.59 -27.62 -24.35
N ILE A 213 29.33 -28.08 -23.34
CA ILE A 213 30.70 -28.55 -23.54
C ILE A 213 30.73 -29.82 -24.41
N ARG A 214 29.82 -30.77 -24.16
CA ARG A 214 29.71 -31.99 -24.97
C ARG A 214 29.31 -31.71 -26.42
N SER A 215 28.55 -30.65 -26.67
CA SER A 215 28.19 -30.19 -28.02
C SER A 215 29.24 -29.27 -28.67
N GLY A 216 30.48 -29.26 -28.19
CA GLY A 216 31.58 -28.51 -28.80
C GLY A 216 31.83 -27.10 -28.26
N GLY A 217 31.27 -26.75 -27.09
CA GLY A 217 31.52 -25.46 -26.43
C GLY A 217 30.78 -24.27 -27.05
N LEU A 218 31.25 -23.05 -26.75
CA LEU A 218 30.69 -21.79 -27.29
C LEU A 218 31.79 -20.96 -27.97
N SER A 219 31.42 -20.31 -29.06
CA SER A 219 32.26 -19.39 -29.80
C SER A 219 31.78 -17.94 -29.63
N PRO A 220 32.67 -16.93 -29.70
CA PRO A 220 32.30 -15.52 -29.70
C PRO A 220 31.16 -15.23 -30.68
N GLY A 221 30.05 -14.66 -30.18
CA GLY A 221 28.86 -14.35 -30.98
C GLY A 221 27.71 -15.37 -30.86
N ASP A 222 27.93 -16.53 -30.25
CA ASP A 222 26.87 -17.53 -30.08
C ASP A 222 25.74 -17.05 -29.17
N ILE A 223 24.50 -17.40 -29.54
CA ILE A 223 23.28 -17.07 -28.81
C ILE A 223 22.76 -18.32 -28.10
N ILE A 224 22.65 -18.23 -26.78
CA ILE A 224 22.03 -19.26 -25.94
C ILE A 224 20.62 -18.83 -25.57
N ARG A 225 19.68 -19.77 -25.75
CA ARG A 225 18.31 -19.63 -25.30
C ARG A 225 17.90 -20.84 -24.48
N LEU A 226 17.60 -20.61 -23.21
CA LEU A 226 17.08 -21.65 -22.31
C LEU A 226 15.57 -21.49 -22.18
N THR A 227 14.83 -22.54 -22.48
CA THR A 227 13.41 -22.70 -22.19
C THR A 227 13.23 -23.83 -21.18
N THR A 228 12.07 -23.90 -20.52
CA THR A 228 11.74 -24.94 -19.52
C THR A 228 12.02 -26.36 -20.01
N MET A 229 11.86 -26.63 -21.31
CA MET A 229 12.04 -27.96 -21.88
C MET A 229 13.24 -28.11 -22.82
N ASN A 230 13.83 -27.01 -23.29
CA ASN A 230 14.85 -27.06 -24.35
C ASN A 230 15.96 -26.04 -24.14
N LEU A 231 17.20 -26.48 -24.38
CA LEU A 231 18.35 -25.63 -24.58
C LEU A 231 18.54 -25.44 -26.09
N LYS A 232 18.67 -24.18 -26.53
CA LYS A 232 18.98 -23.84 -27.92
C LYS A 232 20.28 -23.05 -28.03
N ARG A 233 21.08 -23.39 -29.05
CA ARG A 233 22.26 -22.63 -29.51
C ARG A 233 21.96 -22.17 -30.93
N ASN A 234 21.97 -20.86 -31.19
CA ASN A 234 21.67 -20.29 -32.51
C ASN A 234 20.39 -20.89 -33.16
N ASP A 235 19.34 -21.05 -32.34
CA ASP A 235 18.04 -21.67 -32.66
C ASP A 235 18.01 -23.21 -32.89
N GLU A 236 19.16 -23.88 -32.91
CA GLU A 236 19.28 -25.34 -32.94
C GLU A 236 19.14 -25.96 -31.54
N ASN A 237 18.46 -27.11 -31.44
CA ASN A 237 18.26 -27.81 -30.17
C ASN A 237 19.54 -28.53 -29.73
N VAL A 238 19.98 -28.24 -28.50
CA VAL A 238 21.07 -28.98 -27.84
C VAL A 238 20.43 -29.98 -26.87
N PRO A 239 20.65 -31.29 -27.05
CA PRO A 239 20.08 -32.30 -26.17
C PRO A 239 20.67 -32.16 -24.76
N VAL A 240 19.80 -31.96 -23.76
CA VAL A 240 20.19 -31.96 -22.35
C VAL A 240 19.64 -33.24 -21.73
N GLY A 241 20.52 -34.22 -21.49
CA GLY A 241 20.16 -35.43 -20.77
C GLY A 241 19.79 -35.10 -19.33
N LYS A 242 18.63 -35.59 -18.87
CA LYS A 242 18.41 -35.77 -17.42
C LYS A 242 19.24 -36.99 -17.03
N ASP A 243 20.34 -36.77 -16.33
CA ASP A 243 21.01 -37.87 -15.63
C ASP A 243 19.96 -38.51 -14.70
N LYS A 244 19.77 -39.84 -14.81
CA LYS A 244 18.91 -40.62 -13.91
C LYS A 244 19.41 -40.53 -12.48
#